data_AF-A0A380A3X7-F1
#
_entry.id   AF-A0A380A3X7-F1
#
_cell.length_a   1.000
_cell.length_b   1.000
_cell.length_c   1.000
_cell.angle_alpha   90.00
_cell.angle_beta   90.00
_cell.angle_gamma   90.00
#
_symmetry.space_group_name_H-M   'P 1'
#
loop_
_entity.id
_entity.type
_entity.pdbx_description
1 polymer ?
#
loop_
_entity_poly.entity_id
_entity_poly.type
_entity_poly.pdbx_seq_one_letter_code
_entity_poly.pdbx_strand_id
1 'polypeptide(L)' 'MKEFAPDRVIVLGPGNTLGGPVAQSLIAINGFGWQTKANFSAAQDNNPRLIAMGNELQRPMALAK' A
#
# COMPACT_ATOMS: atom_id res chain seq x y z
N MET A 1 6.67 -11.25 0.62
CA MET A 1 6.70 -9.91 -0.04
C MET A 1 8.04 -9.62 -0.69
N LYS A 2 9.16 -9.65 0.05
CA LYS A 2 10.49 -9.37 -0.53
C LYS A 2 10.87 -10.32 -1.70
N GLU A 3 10.36 -11.54 -1.68
CA GLU A 3 10.65 -12.57 -2.68
C GLU A 3 9.90 -12.40 -4.01
N PHE A 4 8.78 -11.66 -4.03
CA PHE A 4 7.99 -11.43 -5.24
C PHE A 4 8.10 -10.01 -5.79
N ALA A 5 8.64 -9.06 -4.99
CA ALA A 5 8.83 -7.66 -5.35
C ALA A 5 7.65 -7.05 -6.14
N PRO A 6 6.42 -7.10 -5.59
CA PRO A 6 5.24 -6.64 -6.32
C PRO A 6 5.33 -5.14 -6.60
N ASP A 7 4.77 -4.66 -7.71
CA ASP A 7 4.67 -3.22 -8.00
C ASP A 7 3.67 -2.49 -7.09
N ARG A 8 2.59 -3.20 -6.73
CA ARG A 8 1.49 -2.73 -5.88
C ARG A 8 0.99 -3.86 -4.98
N VAL A 9 0.51 -3.50 -3.79
CA VAL A 9 -0.19 -4.39 -2.84
C VAL A 9 -1.64 -3.95 -2.74
N ILE A 10 -2.56 -4.87 -2.93
CA ILE A 10 -4.01 -4.60 -2.87
C ILE A 10 -4.60 -5.27 -1.62
N VAL A 11 -5.26 -4.48 -0.78
CA VAL A 11 -5.99 -4.95 0.40
C VAL A 11 -7.46 -5.06 0.05
N LEU A 12 -7.99 -6.29 0.07
CA LEU A 12 -9.37 -6.61 -0.33
C LEU A 12 -10.41 -6.35 0.78
N GLY A 13 -9.97 -6.19 2.03
CA GLY A 13 -10.85 -5.96 3.18
C GLY A 13 -11.36 -4.50 3.30
N PRO A 14 -12.18 -4.20 4.33
CA PRO A 14 -12.71 -2.86 4.56
C PRO A 14 -11.54 -1.86 4.70
N GLY A 15 -11.52 -0.88 3.79
CA GLY A 15 -10.26 -0.32 3.30
C GLY A 15 -9.39 0.41 4.32
N ASN A 16 -9.96 0.85 5.43
CA ASN A 16 -9.23 1.65 6.42
C ASN A 16 -8.68 0.84 7.61
N THR A 17 -9.27 -0.31 7.95
CA THR A 17 -8.88 -1.06 9.16
C THR A 17 -7.61 -1.87 8.93
N LEU A 18 -7.44 -2.45 7.74
CA LEU A 18 -6.27 -3.27 7.40
C LEU A 18 -5.14 -2.47 6.74
N GLY A 19 -5.42 -1.28 6.19
CA GLY A 19 -4.41 -0.47 5.51
C GLY A 19 -3.24 -0.06 6.43
N GLY A 20 -3.55 0.35 7.66
CA GLY A 20 -2.53 0.75 8.64
C GLY A 20 -1.57 -0.39 9.03
N PRO A 21 -2.07 -1.53 9.53
CA PRO A 21 -1.23 -2.70 9.85
C PRO A 21 -0.43 -3.23 8.66
N VAL A 22 -1.00 -3.22 7.44
CA VAL A 22 -0.29 -3.62 6.22
C VAL A 22 0.82 -2.64 5.88
N ALA A 23 0.58 -1.33 5.98
CA ALA A 23 1.62 -0.31 5.77
C ALA A 23 2.78 -0.48 6.76
N GLN A 24 2.49 -0.71 8.05
CA GLN A 24 3.52 -0.96 9.06
C GLN A 24 4.31 -2.24 8.78
N SER A 25 3.62 -3.30 8.35
CA SER A 25 4.28 -4.55 7.95
C SER A 25 5.21 -4.35 6.74
N LEU A 26 4.79 -3.55 5.75
CA LEU A 26 5.61 -3.21 4.58
C LEU A 26 6.84 -2.39 4.98
N ILE A 27 6.69 -1.41 5.87
CA ILE A 27 7.82 -0.62 6.40
C ILE A 27 8.80 -1.52 7.16
N ALA A 28 8.31 -2.42 8.01
CA ALA A 28 9.14 -3.31 8.83
C ALA A 28 10.04 -4.23 7.99
N ILE A 29 9.61 -4.59 6.78
CA ILE A 29 10.40 -5.42 5.86
C ILE A 29 11.18 -4.60 4.82
N ASN A 30 11.21 -3.26 4.95
CA ASN A 30 11.74 -2.33 3.96
C ASN A 30 11.14 -2.54 2.55
N GLY A 31 9.85 -2.87 2.50
CA GLY A 31 9.09 -3.04 1.27
C GLY A 31 9.03 -1.72 0.51
N PHE A 32 9.21 -1.77 -0.80
CA PHE A 32 9.25 -0.57 -1.67
C PHE A 32 10.32 0.47 -1.28
N GLY A 33 11.30 0.09 -0.45
CA GLY A 33 12.30 1.02 0.08
C GLY A 33 11.77 1.93 1.20
N TRP A 34 10.60 1.65 1.77
CA TRP A 34 10.03 2.43 2.86
C TRP A 34 10.62 2.04 4.20
N GLN A 35 11.20 3.01 4.90
CA GLN A 35 11.78 2.80 6.23
C GLN A 35 11.01 3.53 7.33
N THR A 36 10.17 4.50 6.95
CA THR A 36 9.40 5.32 7.88
C THR A 36 7.97 5.53 7.37
N LYS A 37 7.08 5.91 8.29
CA LYS A 37 5.73 6.35 7.94
C LYS A 37 5.75 7.55 6.99
N ALA A 38 6.72 8.46 7.14
CA ALA A 38 6.87 9.62 6.26
C ALA A 38 7.19 9.20 4.82
N ASN A 39 8.09 8.23 4.62
CA ASN A 39 8.39 7.71 3.28
C ASN A 39 7.17 7.04 2.65
N PHE A 40 6.44 6.24 3.45
CA PHE A 40 5.19 5.64 3.01
C PHE A 40 4.16 6.68 2.60
N SER A 41 3.90 7.69 3.44
CA SER A 41 2.94 8.75 3.16
C SER A 41 3.30 9.52 1.90
N ALA A 42 4.56 9.95 1.75
CA ALA A 42 5.03 10.65 0.56
C ALA A 42 4.89 9.79 -0.72
N ALA A 43 5.12 8.48 -0.62
CA ALA A 43 4.92 7.56 -1.73
C ALA A 43 3.43 7.39 -2.07
N GLN A 44 2.55 7.31 -1.06
CA GLN A 44 1.11 7.22 -1.24
C GLN A 44 0.50 8.47 -1.85
N ASP A 45 1.04 9.66 -1.58
CA ASP A 45 0.53 10.91 -2.15
C ASP A 45 0.91 11.05 -3.65
N ASN A 46 2.06 10.51 -4.05
CA ASN A 46 2.55 10.65 -5.43
C ASN A 46 2.14 9.50 -6.35
N ASN A 47 2.42 8.26 -5.94
CA ASN A 47 2.13 7.07 -6.72
C ASN A 47 1.76 5.91 -5.78
N PRO A 48 0.47 5.79 -5.41
CA PRO A 48 0.02 4.83 -4.43
C PRO A 48 0.43 3.39 -4.79
N ARG A 49 1.17 2.74 -3.89
CA ARG A 49 1.57 1.33 -4.01
C ARG A 49 0.77 0.41 -3.11
N LEU A 50 0.19 0.92 -2.03
CA LEU A 50 -0.76 0.19 -1.20
C LEU A 50 -2.18 0.67 -1.52
N ILE A 51 -3.01 -0.20 -2.09
CA ILE A 51 -4.36 0.13 -2.56
C ILE A 51 -5.39 -0.61 -1.72
N ALA A 52 -6.34 0.10 -1.13
CA ALA A 52 -7.45 -0.51 -0.41
C ALA A 52 -8.71 -0.56 -1.28
N MET A 53 -9.18 -1.75 -1.64
CA MET A 53 -10.40 -1.92 -2.46
C MET A 53 -11.67 -1.47 -1.74
N GLY A 54 -11.67 -1.51 -0.41
CA GLY A 54 -12.74 -0.96 0.41
C GLY A 54 -12.78 0.57 0.45
N ASN A 55 -11.74 1.27 -0.04
CA ASN A 55 -11.73 2.72 -0.15
C ASN A 55 -12.15 3.13 -1.57
N GLU A 56 -13.25 3.87 -1.68
CA GLU A 56 -13.87 4.20 -2.98
C GLU A 56 -12.99 5.08 -3.86
N LEU A 57 -12.15 5.93 -3.26
CA LEU A 57 -11.20 6.77 -4.00
C LEU A 57 -10.03 5.93 -4.55
N GLN A 58 -9.66 4.85 -3.85
CA GLN A 58 -8.54 3.99 -4.23
C GLN A 58 -8.95 2.81 -5.12
N ARG A 59 -10.21 2.37 -5.04
CA ARG A 59 -10.75 1.25 -5.81
C ARG A 59 -10.51 1.36 -7.33
N PRO A 60 -10.66 2.52 -8.00
CA PRO A 60 -10.34 2.65 -9.42
C PRO A 60 -8.87 2.37 -9.75
N MET A 61 -7.96 2.64 -8.81
CA MET A 61 -6.51 2.44 -9.01
C MET A 61 -6.12 0.96 -9.07
N ALA A 62 -6.93 0.07 -8.48
CA ALA A 62 -6.72 -1.38 -8.54
C ALA A 62 -7.10 -1.99 -9.90
N LEU A 63 -7.90 -1.28 -10.68
CA LEU A 63 -8.37 -1.74 -12.00
C LEU A 63 -7.50 -1.18 -13.15
N ALA A 64 -6.65 -0.19 -12.85
CA ALA A 64 -5.71 0.39 -13.80
C ALA A 64 -4.59 -0.62 -14.12
N LYS A 65 -4.44 -0.95 -15.41
CA LYS A 65 -3.37 -1.82 -15.94
C LYS A 65 -2.01 -1.12 -15.93
#